data_AF-A0A521GX77-F1
#
_entry.id   AF-A0A521GX77-F1
#
_cell.length_a   1.000
_cell.length_b   1.000
_cell.length_c   1.000
_cell.angle_alpha   90.00
_cell.angle_beta   90.00
_cell.angle_gamma   90.00
#
_symmetry.space_group_name_H-M   'P 1'
#
loop_
_entity.id
_entity.type
_entity.pdbx_description
1 polymer ?
#
loop_
_entity_poly.entity_id
_entity_poly.type
_entity_poly.pdbx_seq_one_letter_code
_entity_poly.pdbx_strand_id
1 'polypeptide(L)'
;MHSFLAAATGLASALLCAGSLGAQEILYEYDGLSIHDQLGYAVGGLGDVDADGYADFGVSTVPLSPPLGSGISRVDVYSGVDGASLRVHPPTRPEDNFGQVVQGIGDVDGDGRDDYLIGAPFADGAFPSSGIVTVYSGATGTPLYTVSGEASWDNFGLTAGAAGDVDADGTGDFIVGARSSEALANNAGAAYVYSGLNGARLYARYGAAPDGEFGTGVSGAGDVNADGYGDFVIGAPRENSSFYGAGSARIYSGRDGALLRTLDGHGLGDQFGWAAGSMGDLTGDGRSEFFVAAPGARDTGFQAGRVDIYSGRTFALLFSFYGTTSYDTLGYAAANAGDFNGDGLDDIVVGAWQNNTIAVQCGHVRVHSGADGSLLLSAYGAQAGDRLGFAVDGAGDVDADGLDDIIAGAPLTDRAGSDTGTATVFAGCTDELQIAGLDPGLAGTSNVIRLRCGQPNSVAYVYFSLRPGRVPVSGCPGLFFRLNQPRFLGSANLDAAGAGTVTLMVPPGASGRTVLLQALDPPHCELSALFVHAFP
;
A
#
# COMPACT_ATOMS: atom_id res chain seq x y z
N MET A 1 1.48 32.53 28.73
CA MET A 1 2.87 32.66 28.25
C MET A 1 3.61 31.37 28.57
N HIS A 2 3.41 30.32 27.77
CA HIS A 2 4.37 29.23 27.60
C HIS A 2 4.16 28.71 26.18
N SER A 3 5.20 28.88 25.40
CA SER A 3 5.31 28.70 23.96
C SER A 3 5.37 27.23 23.60
N PHE A 4 4.47 26.80 22.71
CA PHE A 4 4.63 25.60 21.90
C PHE A 4 5.74 25.85 20.88
N LEU A 5 6.82 25.09 20.96
CA LEU A 5 7.76 24.90 19.86
C LEU A 5 7.65 23.42 19.47
N ALA A 6 7.03 23.15 18.33
CA ALA A 6 7.21 21.89 17.62
C ALA A 6 8.64 21.91 17.06
N ALA A 7 9.48 21.01 17.55
CA ALA A 7 10.82 20.83 17.05
C ALA A 7 10.79 19.67 16.03
N ALA A 8 10.68 20.01 14.75
CA ALA A 8 11.16 19.14 13.69
C ALA A 8 12.69 19.13 13.78
N THR A 9 13.25 18.12 14.45
CA THR A 9 14.70 17.90 14.50
C THR A 9 15.06 16.61 13.80
N GLY A 10 15.56 16.76 12.58
CA GLY A 10 16.83 16.18 12.14
C GLY A 10 16.92 14.66 12.04
N LEU A 11 16.80 14.17 10.81
CA LEU A 11 17.61 13.10 10.19
C LEU A 11 18.46 12.28 11.17
N ALA A 12 17.90 11.19 11.65
CA ALA A 12 18.66 10.02 12.05
C ALA A 12 18.33 8.91 11.06
N SER A 13 19.28 8.61 10.17
CA SER A 13 19.23 7.41 9.32
C SER A 13 19.05 6.19 10.21
N ALA A 14 17.85 5.64 10.22
CA ALA A 14 17.60 4.30 10.72
C ALA A 14 18.22 3.33 9.72
N LEU A 15 19.38 2.80 10.08
CA LEU A 15 20.03 1.76 9.30
C LEU A 15 19.23 0.46 9.50
N LEU A 16 18.22 0.25 8.65
CA LEU A 16 17.59 -1.05 8.44
C LEU A 16 18.67 -1.99 7.91
N CYS A 17 18.91 -3.10 8.61
CA CYS A 17 19.82 -4.14 8.15
C CYS A 17 19.22 -4.86 6.93
N ALA A 18 19.46 -4.32 5.73
CA ALA A 18 19.08 -4.90 4.46
C ALA A 18 19.88 -6.19 4.18
N GLY A 19 19.18 -7.32 4.08
CA GLY A 19 19.70 -8.54 3.51
C GLY A 19 19.63 -8.49 1.98
N SER A 20 20.78 -8.24 1.33
CA SER A 20 21.15 -8.58 -0.05
C SER A 20 20.28 -8.16 -1.26
N LEU A 21 19.26 -7.33 -1.10
CA LEU A 21 18.78 -6.42 -2.14
C LEU A 21 19.08 -5.00 -1.64
N GLY A 22 19.19 -4.01 -2.51
CA GLY A 22 19.56 -2.65 -2.09
C GLY A 22 18.70 -2.16 -0.92
N ALA A 23 19.22 -1.27 -0.06
CA ALA A 23 18.35 -0.60 0.90
C ALA A 23 17.19 0.08 0.12
N GLN A 24 15.99 0.14 0.67
CA GLN A 24 14.89 0.80 -0.04
C GLN A 24 14.88 2.27 0.35
N GLU A 25 14.56 3.19 -0.57
CA GLU A 25 14.30 4.57 -0.16
C GLU A 25 13.02 4.65 0.66
N ILE A 26 13.11 5.36 1.78
CA ILE A 26 11.99 5.64 2.67
C ILE A 26 11.65 7.11 2.52
N LEU A 27 10.42 7.39 2.09
CA LEU A 27 9.90 8.75 1.97
C LEU A 27 9.54 9.29 3.36
N TYR A 28 8.77 8.50 4.11
CA TYR A 28 8.28 8.85 5.43
C TYR A 28 8.37 7.67 6.39
N GLU A 29 8.71 7.97 7.64
CA GLU A 29 8.69 6.99 8.74
C GLU A 29 8.12 7.68 9.98
N TYR A 30 7.03 7.11 10.50
CA TYR A 30 6.31 7.62 11.66
C TYR A 30 6.45 6.65 12.82
N ASP A 31 6.76 7.19 13.99
CA ASP A 31 6.79 6.46 15.26
C ASP A 31 5.51 6.77 16.07
N GLY A 32 4.99 5.76 16.78
CA GLY A 32 3.90 5.96 17.72
C GLY A 32 4.25 6.97 18.83
N LEU A 33 3.24 7.72 19.26
CA LEU A 33 3.42 8.88 20.14
C LEU A 33 3.47 8.51 21.63
N SER A 34 3.16 7.25 21.99
CA SER A 34 3.06 6.80 23.37
C SER A 34 3.32 5.30 23.50
N ILE A 35 3.68 4.85 24.70
CA ILE A 35 3.79 3.41 24.97
C ILE A 35 2.45 2.71 24.67
N HIS A 36 2.51 1.58 23.97
CA HIS A 36 1.35 0.81 23.50
C HIS A 36 0.42 1.58 22.57
N ASP A 37 0.92 2.61 21.87
CA ASP A 37 0.16 3.33 20.83
C ASP A 37 -0.11 2.42 19.63
N GLN A 38 0.84 1.55 19.26
CA GLN A 38 0.69 0.57 18.19
C GLN A 38 0.35 1.17 16.82
N LEU A 39 1.05 2.25 16.47
CA LEU A 39 0.94 2.90 15.17
C LEU A 39 1.32 1.93 14.04
N GLY A 40 0.59 2.01 12.93
CA GLY A 40 0.77 1.08 11.81
C GLY A 40 0.01 -0.23 12.01
N TYR A 41 -1.05 -0.21 12.82
CA TYR A 41 -1.94 -1.37 12.94
C TYR A 41 -2.70 -1.61 11.64
N ALA A 42 -3.27 -0.55 11.07
CA ALA A 42 -3.73 -0.50 9.69
C ALA A 42 -3.06 0.68 8.99
N VAL A 43 -2.86 0.52 7.69
CA VAL A 43 -2.35 1.54 6.77
C VAL A 43 -3.21 1.48 5.51
N GLY A 44 -3.33 2.59 4.79
CA GLY A 44 -4.00 2.61 3.50
C GLY A 44 -3.66 3.82 2.66
N GLY A 45 -3.54 3.63 1.34
CA GLY A 45 -3.51 4.72 0.37
C GLY A 45 -4.88 5.36 0.28
N LEU A 46 -4.93 6.69 0.26
CA LEU A 46 -6.18 7.45 0.28
C LEU A 46 -6.45 8.19 -1.03
N GLY A 47 -5.49 8.22 -1.95
CA GLY A 47 -5.56 9.10 -3.11
C GLY A 47 -5.26 10.56 -2.71
N ASP A 48 -5.59 11.52 -3.57
CA ASP A 48 -5.31 12.94 -3.32
C ASP A 48 -6.49 13.58 -2.56
N VAL A 49 -6.44 13.55 -1.23
CA VAL A 49 -7.55 14.01 -0.39
C VAL A 49 -7.54 15.53 -0.21
N ASP A 50 -6.41 16.18 -0.47
CA ASP A 50 -6.25 17.62 -0.34
C ASP A 50 -6.08 18.42 -1.67
N ALA A 51 -6.14 17.71 -2.80
CA ALA A 51 -6.02 18.19 -4.18
C ALA A 51 -4.74 18.98 -4.44
N ASP A 52 -3.61 18.57 -3.85
CA ASP A 52 -2.30 19.15 -4.08
C ASP A 52 -1.49 18.45 -5.19
N GLY A 53 -2.02 17.34 -5.73
CA GLY A 53 -1.45 16.54 -6.81
C GLY A 53 -0.56 15.40 -6.35
N TYR A 54 -0.46 15.13 -5.05
CA TYR A 54 0.31 14.05 -4.46
C TYR A 54 -0.65 13.06 -3.79
N ALA A 55 -0.30 11.77 -3.81
CA ALA A 55 -1.11 10.78 -3.11
C ALA A 55 -0.94 10.91 -1.59
N ASP A 56 -2.05 10.89 -0.86
CA ASP A 56 -2.11 10.92 0.59
C ASP A 56 -2.35 9.53 1.17
N PHE A 57 -2.03 9.38 2.45
CA PHE A 57 -2.12 8.08 3.11
C PHE A 57 -2.62 8.18 4.56
N GLY A 58 -3.24 7.10 5.01
CA GLY A 58 -3.79 6.96 6.35
C GLY A 58 -3.04 5.92 7.17
N VAL A 59 -2.87 6.18 8.47
CA VAL A 59 -2.25 5.27 9.42
C VAL A 59 -3.07 5.22 10.69
N SER A 60 -3.30 4.02 11.23
CA SER A 60 -4.07 3.86 12.46
C SER A 60 -3.28 3.30 13.63
N THR A 61 -3.82 3.55 14.81
CA THR A 61 -3.50 2.86 16.06
C THR A 61 -4.69 2.03 16.49
N VAL A 62 -4.47 0.76 16.85
CA VAL A 62 -5.50 -0.09 17.47
C VAL A 62 -4.86 -0.93 18.56
N PRO A 63 -5.25 -0.78 19.84
CA PRO A 63 -4.63 -1.53 20.93
C PRO A 63 -4.92 -3.04 20.85
N LEU A 64 -3.88 -3.86 20.71
CA LEU A 64 -3.94 -5.33 20.69
C LEU A 64 -4.31 -5.98 22.04
N SER A 65 -4.44 -5.23 23.14
CA SER A 65 -4.74 -5.79 24.48
C SER A 65 -5.49 -4.83 25.43
N PRO A 66 -6.83 -4.77 25.37
CA PRO A 66 -7.63 -4.17 26.44
C PRO A 66 -7.53 -5.06 27.71
N PRO A 67 -7.38 -4.54 28.95
CA PRO A 67 -7.51 -3.15 29.41
C PRO A 67 -6.18 -2.51 29.87
N LEU A 68 -5.02 -3.08 29.53
CA LEU A 68 -3.72 -2.67 30.06
C LEU A 68 -2.97 -1.81 29.05
N GLY A 69 -3.42 -0.58 28.80
CA GLY A 69 -2.65 0.37 28.02
C GLY A 69 -3.45 1.61 27.65
N SER A 70 -2.84 2.77 27.84
CA SER A 70 -3.32 4.12 27.54
C SER A 70 -3.56 4.40 26.03
N GLY A 71 -3.57 3.37 25.18
CA GLY A 71 -3.69 3.50 23.72
C GLY A 71 -5.11 3.93 23.33
N ILE A 72 -5.22 5.08 22.70
CA ILE A 72 -6.44 5.68 22.16
C ILE A 72 -6.38 5.35 20.67
N SER A 73 -7.28 4.49 20.17
CA SER A 73 -7.29 4.18 18.73
C SER A 73 -7.47 5.45 17.93
N ARG A 74 -6.69 5.71 16.89
CA ARG A 74 -6.85 6.91 16.08
C ARG A 74 -6.54 6.58 14.64
N VAL A 75 -6.97 7.45 13.75
CA VAL A 75 -6.52 7.44 12.36
C VAL A 75 -5.93 8.81 12.05
N ASP A 76 -4.65 8.82 11.69
CA ASP A 76 -3.97 10.00 11.17
C ASP A 76 -3.98 9.93 9.64
N VAL A 77 -4.25 11.07 9.00
CA VAL A 77 -4.11 11.26 7.55
C VAL A 77 -2.96 12.21 7.31
N TYR A 78 -2.06 11.84 6.40
CA TYR A 78 -0.82 12.57 6.10
C TYR A 78 -0.78 12.98 4.64
N SER A 79 -0.22 14.17 4.39
CA SER A 79 0.01 14.70 3.04
C SER A 79 1.18 14.00 2.38
N GLY A 80 1.05 13.67 1.11
CA GLY A 80 2.17 13.17 0.31
C GLY A 80 3.26 14.20 0.02
N VAL A 81 2.93 15.50 -0.01
CA VAL A 81 3.91 16.56 -0.33
C VAL A 81 5.05 16.65 0.67
N ASP A 82 4.73 16.66 1.97
CA ASP A 82 5.70 16.94 3.04
C ASP A 82 5.59 15.99 4.24
N GLY A 83 4.69 15.02 4.19
CA GLY A 83 4.43 14.08 5.28
C GLY A 83 3.76 14.73 6.49
N ALA A 84 3.25 15.97 6.38
CA ALA A 84 2.56 16.62 7.48
C ALA A 84 1.20 15.98 7.73
N SER A 85 0.78 15.99 9.00
CA SER A 85 -0.58 15.55 9.36
C SER A 85 -1.60 16.55 8.80
N LEU A 86 -2.46 16.06 7.92
CA LEU A 86 -3.63 16.78 7.41
C LEU A 86 -4.80 16.70 8.39
N ARG A 87 -4.99 15.54 9.00
CA ARG A 87 -6.13 15.26 9.86
C ARG A 87 -5.83 14.17 10.87
N VAL A 88 -6.51 14.27 12.02
CA VAL A 88 -6.54 13.21 13.03
C VAL A 88 -8.00 12.93 13.37
N HIS A 89 -8.44 11.71 13.13
CA HIS A 89 -9.71 11.18 13.60
C HIS A 89 -9.51 10.55 14.97
N PRO A 90 -10.07 11.14 16.04
CA PRO A 90 -9.96 10.57 17.38
C PRO A 90 -10.82 9.30 17.46
N PRO A 91 -10.53 8.38 18.41
CA PRO A 91 -11.36 7.22 18.61
C PRO A 91 -12.75 7.62 19.05
N THR A 92 -13.67 6.69 18.79
CA THR A 92 -14.90 6.56 19.55
C THR A 92 -14.60 5.88 20.90
N ARG A 93 -15.37 4.87 21.32
CA ARG A 93 -15.08 4.18 22.58
C ARG A 93 -13.86 3.26 22.37
N PRO A 94 -12.99 3.07 23.39
CA PRO A 94 -11.80 2.22 23.27
C PRO A 94 -12.10 0.78 22.81
N GLU A 95 -13.28 0.26 23.15
CA GLU A 95 -13.75 -1.06 22.76
C GLU A 95 -14.18 -1.20 21.30
N ASP A 96 -14.35 -0.10 20.56
CA ASP A 96 -14.91 -0.12 19.20
C ASP A 96 -13.89 -0.58 18.14
N ASN A 97 -12.60 -0.61 18.48
CA ASN A 97 -11.46 -0.80 17.56
C ASN A 97 -11.54 0.11 16.31
N PHE A 98 -11.87 1.38 16.51
CA PHE A 98 -11.86 2.39 15.45
C PHE A 98 -10.51 2.42 14.73
N GLY A 99 -10.51 2.50 13.40
CA GLY A 99 -9.28 2.51 12.60
C GLY A 99 -8.76 1.12 12.23
N GLN A 100 -9.57 0.07 12.37
CA GLN A 100 -9.12 -1.29 12.00
C GLN A 100 -8.97 -1.46 10.47
N VAL A 101 -9.70 -0.68 9.68
CA VAL A 101 -9.47 -0.45 8.25
C VAL A 101 -9.40 1.05 8.00
N VAL A 102 -8.51 1.46 7.10
CA VAL A 102 -8.42 2.81 6.52
C VAL A 102 -8.15 2.63 5.03
N GLN A 103 -9.03 3.10 4.16
CA GLN A 103 -8.92 2.85 2.71
C GLN A 103 -9.51 4.00 1.90
N GLY A 104 -8.79 4.46 0.87
CA GLY A 104 -9.32 5.34 -0.16
C GLY A 104 -10.37 4.65 -1.03
N ILE A 105 -11.41 5.38 -1.41
CA ILE A 105 -12.49 4.89 -2.29
C ILE A 105 -12.75 5.80 -3.48
N GLY A 106 -11.85 6.75 -3.73
CA GLY A 106 -11.97 7.80 -4.75
C GLY A 106 -12.95 8.90 -4.35
N ASP A 107 -13.11 9.90 -5.20
CA ASP A 107 -14.09 10.99 -5.05
C ASP A 107 -15.53 10.48 -5.17
N VAL A 108 -16.20 10.22 -4.04
CA VAL A 108 -17.58 9.69 -4.02
C VAL A 108 -18.64 10.77 -3.83
N ASP A 109 -18.27 11.97 -3.38
CA ASP A 109 -19.17 13.11 -3.26
C ASP A 109 -19.10 14.11 -4.44
N GLY A 110 -18.15 13.91 -5.36
CA GLY A 110 -17.98 14.65 -6.61
C GLY A 110 -17.37 16.04 -6.41
N ASP A 111 -16.62 16.25 -5.32
CA ASP A 111 -15.99 17.54 -5.00
C ASP A 111 -14.58 17.71 -5.60
N GLY A 112 -14.06 16.66 -6.25
CA GLY A 112 -12.76 16.61 -6.92
C GLY A 112 -11.59 16.24 -6.02
N ARG A 113 -11.85 15.70 -4.82
CA ARG A 113 -10.84 15.14 -3.90
C ARG A 113 -11.22 13.71 -3.55
N ASP A 114 -10.23 12.87 -3.34
CA ASP A 114 -10.50 11.49 -2.99
C ASP A 114 -11.05 11.37 -1.57
N ASP A 115 -12.04 10.48 -1.41
CA ASP A 115 -12.68 10.16 -0.15
C ASP A 115 -12.18 8.82 0.40
N TYR A 116 -12.46 8.58 1.68
CA TYR A 116 -11.98 7.37 2.34
C TYR A 116 -12.95 6.85 3.39
N LEU A 117 -12.79 5.57 3.74
CA LEU A 117 -13.55 4.90 4.77
C LEU A 117 -12.70 4.52 5.97
N ILE A 118 -13.34 4.46 7.14
CA ILE A 118 -12.75 3.95 8.38
C ILE A 118 -13.68 2.92 9.01
N GLY A 119 -13.12 1.76 9.36
CA GLY A 119 -13.82 0.68 10.04
C GLY A 119 -13.72 0.75 11.57
N ALA A 120 -14.81 0.42 12.26
CA ALA A 120 -14.87 0.22 13.70
C ALA A 120 -15.74 -1.04 14.01
N PRO A 121 -15.13 -2.24 13.97
CA PRO A 121 -15.84 -3.51 13.92
C PRO A 121 -16.66 -3.86 15.17
N PHE A 122 -16.43 -3.17 16.28
CA PHE A 122 -17.12 -3.40 17.55
C PHE A 122 -17.97 -2.21 18.00
N ALA A 123 -18.05 -1.15 17.19
CA ALA A 123 -18.92 -0.02 17.46
C ALA A 123 -20.40 -0.42 17.44
N ASP A 124 -21.19 0.27 18.24
CA ASP A 124 -22.65 0.13 18.25
C ASP A 124 -23.23 0.77 16.98
N GLY A 125 -23.82 -0.06 16.11
CA GLY A 125 -24.57 0.39 14.94
C GLY A 125 -26.07 0.23 15.15
N ALA A 126 -26.76 -0.45 14.22
CA ALA A 126 -28.16 -0.84 14.40
C ALA A 126 -28.35 -1.80 15.60
N PHE A 127 -27.31 -2.54 15.96
CA PHE A 127 -27.26 -3.42 17.13
C PHE A 127 -25.99 -3.16 17.96
N PRO A 128 -25.97 -3.52 19.25
CA PRO A 128 -24.76 -3.40 20.07
C PRO A 128 -23.60 -4.19 19.47
N SER A 129 -22.44 -3.57 19.35
CA SER A 129 -21.24 -4.15 18.72
C SER A 129 -21.48 -4.83 17.37
N SER A 130 -22.42 -4.31 16.56
CA SER A 130 -22.62 -4.81 15.20
C SER A 130 -21.45 -4.46 14.28
N GLY A 131 -20.67 -3.45 14.64
CA GLY A 131 -19.65 -2.85 13.80
C GLY A 131 -20.23 -1.83 12.84
N ILE A 132 -19.41 -0.84 12.49
CA ILE A 132 -19.73 0.21 11.52
C ILE A 132 -18.57 0.47 10.57
N VAL A 133 -18.89 1.01 9.40
CA VAL A 133 -17.95 1.68 8.50
C VAL A 133 -18.50 3.07 8.22
N THR A 134 -17.65 4.08 8.37
CA THR A 134 -18.00 5.47 8.06
C THR A 134 -17.17 5.95 6.89
N VAL A 135 -17.82 6.54 5.90
CA VAL A 135 -17.20 7.21 4.76
C VAL A 135 -17.03 8.69 5.10
N TYR A 136 -15.85 9.24 4.84
CA TYR A 136 -15.47 10.61 5.16
C TYR A 136 -15.09 11.36 3.90
N SER A 137 -15.50 12.62 3.82
CA SER A 137 -15.07 13.52 2.76
C SER A 137 -13.56 13.80 2.88
N GLY A 138 -12.80 13.65 1.80
CA GLY A 138 -11.39 14.03 1.72
C GLY A 138 -11.18 15.48 2.08
N ALA A 139 -11.94 16.35 1.41
CA ALA A 139 -11.88 17.80 1.57
C ALA A 139 -12.11 18.28 3.01
N THR A 140 -13.11 17.73 3.69
CA THR A 140 -13.59 18.28 4.98
C THR A 140 -13.27 17.41 6.18
N GLY A 141 -13.17 16.09 5.99
CA GLY A 141 -13.03 15.10 7.06
C GLY A 141 -14.29 14.88 7.85
N THR A 142 -15.42 15.36 7.33
CA THR A 142 -16.71 15.11 7.93
C THR A 142 -17.30 13.82 7.38
N PRO A 143 -18.04 13.05 8.20
CA PRO A 143 -18.76 11.88 7.70
C PRO A 143 -19.74 12.25 6.59
N LEU A 144 -19.65 11.55 5.46
CA LEU A 144 -20.64 11.58 4.40
C LEU A 144 -21.84 10.70 4.76
N TYR A 145 -21.56 9.45 5.13
CA TYR A 145 -22.55 8.51 5.65
C TYR A 145 -21.88 7.35 6.42
N THR A 146 -22.69 6.61 7.18
CA THR A 146 -22.26 5.46 7.98
C THR A 146 -23.17 4.27 7.69
N VAL A 147 -22.57 3.09 7.50
CA VAL A 147 -23.26 1.80 7.36
C VAL A 147 -22.88 0.88 8.52
N SER A 148 -23.74 -0.09 8.85
CA SER A 148 -23.55 -0.97 10.01
C SER A 148 -23.90 -2.43 9.73
N GLY A 149 -23.38 -3.33 10.56
CA GLY A 149 -23.72 -4.76 10.56
C GLY A 149 -25.19 -5.06 10.83
N GLU A 150 -25.64 -6.25 10.46
CA GLU A 150 -27.04 -6.69 10.55
C GLU A 150 -27.37 -7.38 11.89
N ALA A 151 -26.36 -7.75 12.67
CA ALA A 151 -26.50 -8.30 14.01
C ALA A 151 -25.30 -7.93 14.91
N SER A 152 -25.48 -8.09 16.23
CA SER A 152 -24.39 -7.94 17.20
C SER A 152 -23.27 -8.93 16.94
N TRP A 153 -22.02 -8.48 17.05
CA TRP A 153 -20.81 -9.30 16.91
C TRP A 153 -20.57 -9.89 15.52
N ASP A 154 -21.18 -9.30 14.48
CA ASP A 154 -20.94 -9.65 13.08
C ASP A 154 -19.49 -9.34 12.63
N ASN A 155 -18.77 -8.52 13.40
CA ASN A 155 -17.46 -7.94 13.04
C ASN A 155 -17.51 -7.17 11.72
N PHE A 156 -18.63 -6.49 11.46
CA PHE A 156 -18.81 -5.68 10.26
C PHE A 156 -17.82 -4.51 10.26
N GLY A 157 -17.02 -4.38 9.20
CA GLY A 157 -15.98 -3.34 9.12
C GLY A 157 -14.64 -3.78 9.70
N LEU A 158 -14.44 -5.08 9.94
CA LEU A 158 -13.12 -5.67 10.21
C LEU A 158 -12.28 -5.83 8.92
N THR A 159 -12.94 -5.77 7.78
CA THR A 159 -12.30 -5.69 6.47
C THR A 159 -13.24 -4.89 5.58
N ALA A 160 -12.67 -4.06 4.74
CA ALA A 160 -13.38 -3.32 3.71
C ALA A 160 -12.38 -3.00 2.59
N GLY A 161 -12.91 -2.70 1.41
CA GLY A 161 -12.10 -2.27 0.27
C GLY A 161 -12.97 -1.60 -0.79
N ALA A 162 -12.33 -0.88 -1.70
CA ALA A 162 -12.99 -0.41 -2.92
C ALA A 162 -13.47 -1.62 -3.73
N ALA A 163 -14.70 -1.53 -4.24
CA ALA A 163 -15.32 -2.56 -5.09
C ALA A 163 -15.27 -2.21 -6.58
N GLY A 164 -14.82 -1.00 -6.93
CA GLY A 164 -15.01 -0.42 -8.26
C GLY A 164 -16.44 0.08 -8.46
N ASP A 165 -16.80 0.53 -9.65
CA ASP A 165 -18.18 0.98 -9.96
C ASP A 165 -19.07 -0.25 -10.25
N VAL A 166 -19.73 -0.76 -9.21
CA VAL A 166 -20.49 -2.02 -9.23
C VAL A 166 -21.88 -1.82 -9.80
N ASP A 167 -22.47 -0.64 -9.68
CA ASP A 167 -23.80 -0.32 -10.23
C ASP A 167 -23.80 0.53 -11.52
N ALA A 168 -22.62 0.89 -12.02
CA ALA A 168 -22.37 1.69 -13.21
C ALA A 168 -22.98 3.10 -13.14
N ASP A 169 -22.99 3.70 -11.95
CA ASP A 169 -23.44 5.09 -11.75
C ASP A 169 -22.31 6.13 -11.96
N GLY A 170 -21.07 5.66 -12.15
CA GLY A 170 -19.89 6.48 -12.39
C GLY A 170 -19.11 6.84 -11.12
N THR A 171 -19.58 6.42 -9.94
CA THR A 171 -18.90 6.58 -8.66
C THR A 171 -18.37 5.22 -8.19
N GLY A 172 -17.18 5.20 -7.58
CA GLY A 172 -16.62 3.97 -7.03
C GLY A 172 -17.42 3.46 -5.83
N ASP A 173 -17.70 2.17 -5.78
CA ASP A 173 -18.41 1.51 -4.68
C ASP A 173 -17.45 0.85 -3.70
N PHE A 174 -17.98 0.37 -2.58
CA PHE A 174 -17.16 -0.31 -1.56
C PHE A 174 -17.83 -1.59 -1.04
N ILE A 175 -16.98 -2.52 -0.61
CA ILE A 175 -17.38 -3.79 -0.03
C ILE A 175 -16.91 -3.88 1.41
N VAL A 176 -17.74 -4.44 2.29
CA VAL A 176 -17.46 -4.59 3.72
C VAL A 176 -17.70 -6.04 4.15
N GLY A 177 -16.74 -6.62 4.86
CA GLY A 177 -16.85 -7.95 5.43
C GLY A 177 -17.46 -7.94 6.83
N ALA A 178 -18.20 -9.01 7.14
CA ALA A 178 -18.79 -9.33 8.43
C ALA A 178 -18.52 -10.82 8.71
N ARG A 179 -17.25 -11.16 8.86
CA ARG A 179 -16.77 -12.57 8.89
C ARG A 179 -17.39 -13.42 10.00
N SER A 180 -17.92 -12.81 11.05
CA SER A 180 -18.54 -13.50 12.18
C SER A 180 -20.06 -13.57 12.07
N SER A 181 -20.64 -13.11 10.96
CA SER A 181 -22.08 -13.19 10.75
C SER A 181 -22.59 -14.62 10.86
N GLU A 182 -23.68 -14.76 11.62
CA GLU A 182 -24.35 -16.04 11.87
C GLU A 182 -25.67 -16.18 11.10
N ALA A 183 -25.87 -15.36 10.05
CA ALA A 183 -27.14 -15.27 9.33
C ALA A 183 -27.63 -16.61 8.76
N LEU A 184 -26.71 -17.48 8.32
CA LEU A 184 -27.03 -18.82 7.78
C LEU A 184 -26.47 -19.97 8.62
N ALA A 185 -25.35 -19.79 9.31
CA ALA A 185 -24.74 -20.74 10.23
C ALA A 185 -23.71 -20.04 11.14
N ASN A 186 -23.37 -20.65 12.27
CA ASN A 186 -22.40 -20.11 13.24
C ASN A 186 -21.09 -19.71 12.55
N ASN A 187 -20.66 -18.45 12.73
CA ASN A 187 -19.47 -17.85 12.11
C ASN A 187 -19.31 -18.16 10.60
N ALA A 188 -20.41 -18.32 9.87
CA ALA A 188 -20.35 -18.60 8.45
C ALA A 188 -19.89 -17.36 7.65
N GLY A 189 -20.15 -16.17 8.19
CA GLY A 189 -19.72 -14.89 7.69
C GLY A 189 -20.61 -14.32 6.58
N ALA A 190 -20.47 -13.03 6.32
CA ALA A 190 -21.16 -12.30 5.28
C ALA A 190 -20.27 -11.20 4.67
N ALA A 191 -20.63 -10.71 3.50
CA ALA A 191 -20.10 -9.49 2.93
C ALA A 191 -21.20 -8.67 2.25
N TYR A 192 -21.03 -7.36 2.23
CA TYR A 192 -22.02 -6.41 1.77
C TYR A 192 -21.36 -5.39 0.85
N VAL A 193 -21.98 -5.12 -0.31
CA VAL A 193 -21.52 -4.11 -1.27
C VAL A 193 -22.47 -2.92 -1.19
N TYR A 194 -21.91 -1.71 -1.13
CA TYR A 194 -22.62 -0.46 -0.98
C TYR A 194 -22.20 0.54 -2.04
N SER A 195 -23.17 1.30 -2.55
CA SER A 195 -22.93 2.39 -3.48
C SER A 195 -22.09 3.48 -2.81
N GLY A 196 -21.00 3.91 -3.46
CA GLY A 196 -20.17 5.00 -2.95
C GLY A 196 -20.90 6.34 -2.96
N LEU A 197 -21.78 6.55 -3.92
CA LEU A 197 -22.51 7.80 -4.09
C LEU A 197 -23.42 8.15 -2.91
N ASN A 198 -24.00 7.14 -2.25
CA ASN A 198 -25.06 7.39 -1.25
C ASN A 198 -25.16 6.36 -0.11
N GLY A 199 -24.29 5.34 -0.09
CA GLY A 199 -24.31 4.28 0.93
C GLY A 199 -25.48 3.29 0.79
N ALA A 200 -26.21 3.28 -0.33
CA ALA A 200 -27.26 2.29 -0.57
C ALA A 200 -26.65 0.90 -0.75
N ARG A 201 -27.24 -0.11 -0.10
CA ARG A 201 -26.78 -1.49 -0.26
C ARG A 201 -27.14 -2.03 -1.63
N LEU A 202 -26.12 -2.42 -2.40
CA LEU A 202 -26.24 -3.06 -3.70
C LEU A 202 -26.41 -4.58 -3.55
N TYR A 203 -25.54 -5.20 -2.74
CA TYR A 203 -25.53 -6.64 -2.54
C TYR A 203 -25.30 -7.04 -1.09
N ALA A 204 -25.87 -8.19 -0.73
CA ALA A 204 -25.52 -8.95 0.46
C ALA A 204 -25.20 -10.39 0.04
N ARG A 205 -24.10 -10.95 0.54
CA ARG A 205 -23.68 -12.33 0.31
C ARG A 205 -23.38 -12.98 1.64
N TYR A 206 -23.89 -14.19 1.82
CA TYR A 206 -23.79 -14.92 3.07
C TYR A 206 -23.05 -16.24 2.85
N GLY A 207 -22.09 -16.53 3.73
CA GLY A 207 -21.46 -17.84 3.80
C GLY A 207 -22.45 -18.88 4.33
N ALA A 208 -22.34 -20.11 3.85
CA ALA A 208 -23.21 -21.21 4.25
C ALA A 208 -22.50 -22.27 5.12
N ALA A 209 -21.16 -22.25 5.16
CA ALA A 209 -20.36 -23.21 5.91
C ALA A 209 -20.14 -22.70 7.35
N PRO A 210 -20.48 -23.50 8.39
CA PRO A 210 -20.14 -23.16 9.76
C PRO A 210 -18.63 -22.92 9.91
N ASP A 211 -18.27 -21.87 10.65
CA ASP A 211 -16.89 -21.41 10.86
C ASP A 211 -16.13 -21.13 9.55
N GLY A 212 -16.83 -20.91 8.43
CA GLY A 212 -16.21 -20.62 7.13
C GLY A 212 -15.59 -19.23 7.05
N GLU A 213 -16.07 -18.29 7.88
CA GLU A 213 -15.61 -16.90 7.96
C GLU A 213 -15.64 -16.17 6.61
N PHE A 214 -16.71 -16.37 5.83
CA PHE A 214 -16.94 -15.67 4.56
C PHE A 214 -16.99 -14.15 4.77
N GLY A 215 -16.28 -13.39 3.94
CA GLY A 215 -16.07 -11.96 4.17
C GLY A 215 -14.88 -11.65 5.07
N THR A 216 -13.89 -12.56 5.18
CA THR A 216 -12.60 -12.24 5.84
C THR A 216 -11.68 -11.45 4.92
N GLY A 217 -11.60 -11.83 3.64
CA GLY A 217 -10.99 -11.02 2.60
C GLY A 217 -12.08 -10.52 1.66
N VAL A 218 -12.15 -9.20 1.44
CA VAL A 218 -13.08 -8.57 0.51
C VAL A 218 -12.37 -7.49 -0.30
N SER A 219 -12.65 -7.41 -1.58
CA SER A 219 -12.17 -6.34 -2.47
C SER A 219 -12.91 -6.38 -3.82
N GLY A 220 -12.77 -5.33 -4.61
CA GLY A 220 -13.04 -5.38 -6.04
C GLY A 220 -12.09 -6.35 -6.75
N ALA A 221 -12.60 -7.01 -7.78
CA ALA A 221 -11.82 -7.83 -8.70
C ALA A 221 -11.57 -7.12 -10.05
N GLY A 222 -12.07 -5.88 -10.20
CA GLY A 222 -12.16 -5.19 -11.50
C GLY A 222 -13.23 -5.82 -12.39
N ASP A 223 -13.33 -5.40 -13.65
CA ASP A 223 -14.29 -5.98 -14.60
C ASP A 223 -13.70 -7.25 -15.24
N VAL A 224 -13.73 -8.36 -14.49
CA VAL A 224 -13.14 -9.63 -14.94
C VAL A 224 -13.94 -10.25 -16.08
N ASN A 225 -15.24 -9.92 -16.15
CA ASN A 225 -16.18 -10.51 -17.10
C ASN A 225 -16.41 -9.64 -18.38
N ALA A 226 -15.87 -8.42 -18.41
CA ALA A 226 -15.97 -7.38 -19.45
C ALA A 226 -17.40 -6.99 -19.80
N ASP A 227 -18.26 -6.81 -18.79
CA ASP A 227 -19.64 -6.33 -18.97
C ASP A 227 -19.84 -4.85 -18.63
N GLY A 228 -18.78 -4.16 -18.22
CA GLY A 228 -18.77 -2.74 -17.89
C GLY A 228 -19.11 -2.43 -16.44
N TYR A 229 -19.24 -3.45 -15.58
CA TYR A 229 -19.48 -3.30 -14.15
C TYR A 229 -18.28 -3.84 -13.37
N GLY A 230 -17.91 -3.19 -12.26
CA GLY A 230 -16.90 -3.72 -11.35
C GLY A 230 -17.36 -5.04 -10.73
N ASP A 231 -16.59 -6.12 -10.90
CA ASP A 231 -16.82 -7.39 -10.23
C ASP A 231 -16.12 -7.39 -8.86
N PHE A 232 -16.52 -8.29 -7.95
CA PHE A 232 -15.98 -8.32 -6.59
C PHE A 232 -15.66 -9.74 -6.10
N VAL A 233 -14.67 -9.83 -5.22
CA VAL A 233 -14.16 -11.09 -4.64
C VAL A 233 -14.40 -11.14 -3.14
N ILE A 234 -14.82 -12.30 -2.64
CA ILE A 234 -15.05 -12.56 -1.23
C ILE A 234 -14.41 -13.89 -0.82
N GLY A 235 -13.54 -13.84 0.18
CA GLY A 235 -12.85 -14.99 0.75
C GLY A 235 -13.54 -15.59 1.97
N ALA A 236 -13.41 -16.91 2.12
CA ALA A 236 -13.81 -17.72 3.27
C ALA A 236 -12.65 -18.63 3.69
N PRO A 237 -11.62 -18.08 4.35
CA PRO A 237 -10.36 -18.78 4.59
C PRO A 237 -10.49 -20.01 5.49
N ARG A 238 -11.56 -20.14 6.26
CA ARG A 238 -11.77 -21.29 7.14
C ARG A 238 -12.74 -22.32 6.60
N GLU A 239 -13.29 -22.08 5.41
CA GLU A 239 -14.16 -23.06 4.77
C GLU A 239 -13.40 -24.37 4.49
N ASN A 240 -14.03 -25.48 4.85
CA ASN A 240 -13.57 -26.81 4.49
C ASN A 240 -13.94 -27.11 3.03
N SER A 241 -13.23 -26.48 2.10
CA SER A 241 -13.45 -26.65 0.66
C SER A 241 -12.93 -28.03 0.19
N SER A 242 -11.76 -28.08 -0.45
CA SER A 242 -11.13 -29.34 -0.87
C SER A 242 -10.47 -30.09 0.30
N PHE A 243 -10.06 -29.36 1.34
CA PHE A 243 -9.46 -29.91 2.55
C PHE A 243 -9.94 -29.16 3.79
N TYR A 244 -9.67 -29.72 4.98
CA TYR A 244 -9.94 -29.03 6.24
C TYR A 244 -9.16 -27.71 6.33
N GLY A 245 -9.88 -26.60 6.51
CA GLY A 245 -9.32 -25.24 6.56
C GLY A 245 -8.53 -24.84 5.32
N ALA A 246 -8.80 -25.45 4.16
CA ALA A 246 -8.18 -25.03 2.91
C ALA A 246 -8.57 -23.59 2.53
N GLY A 247 -9.82 -23.21 2.83
CA GLY A 247 -10.39 -21.92 2.46
C GLY A 247 -10.90 -21.89 1.02
N SER A 248 -11.61 -20.83 0.67
CA SER A 248 -12.11 -20.57 -0.68
C SER A 248 -12.16 -19.06 -0.96
N ALA A 249 -12.20 -18.70 -2.24
CA ALA A 249 -12.56 -17.36 -2.70
C ALA A 249 -13.65 -17.45 -3.77
N ARG A 250 -14.60 -16.52 -3.73
CA ARG A 250 -15.75 -16.46 -4.64
C ARG A 250 -15.78 -15.11 -5.34
N ILE A 251 -15.85 -15.14 -6.66
CA ILE A 251 -15.90 -13.97 -7.53
C ILE A 251 -17.33 -13.81 -8.03
N TYR A 252 -17.90 -12.62 -7.90
CA TYR A 252 -19.27 -12.29 -8.26
C TYR A 252 -19.32 -11.15 -9.26
N SER A 253 -20.29 -11.22 -10.17
CA SER A 253 -20.53 -10.14 -11.12
C SER A 253 -21.13 -8.93 -10.42
N GLY A 254 -20.62 -7.74 -10.74
CA GLY A 254 -21.20 -6.49 -10.26
C GLY A 254 -22.57 -6.18 -10.87
N ARG A 255 -22.80 -6.62 -12.09
CA ARG A 255 -24.00 -6.29 -12.86
C ARG A 255 -25.29 -6.92 -12.30
N ASP A 256 -25.24 -8.20 -11.95
CA ASP A 256 -26.41 -8.97 -11.54
C ASP A 256 -26.19 -9.76 -10.24
N GLY A 257 -24.97 -9.69 -9.69
CA GLY A 257 -24.61 -10.40 -8.49
C GLY A 257 -24.36 -11.89 -8.65
N ALA A 258 -24.37 -12.42 -9.87
CA ALA A 258 -24.17 -13.85 -10.13
C ALA A 258 -22.77 -14.31 -9.70
N LEU A 259 -22.67 -15.53 -9.19
CA LEU A 259 -21.37 -16.15 -8.92
C LEU A 259 -20.70 -16.50 -10.27
N LEU A 260 -19.57 -15.86 -10.54
CA LEU A 260 -18.76 -16.12 -11.74
C LEU A 260 -17.85 -17.33 -11.51
N ARG A 261 -17.19 -17.39 -10.34
CA ARG A 261 -16.25 -18.45 -10.04
C ARG A 261 -16.08 -18.70 -8.54
N THR A 262 -15.87 -19.97 -8.19
CA THR A 262 -15.27 -20.37 -6.91
C THR A 262 -13.86 -20.90 -7.17
N LEU A 263 -12.93 -20.47 -6.33
CA LEU A 263 -11.55 -20.96 -6.26
C LEU A 263 -11.36 -21.60 -4.89
N ASP A 264 -10.91 -22.85 -4.86
CA ASP A 264 -10.69 -23.61 -3.63
C ASP A 264 -9.21 -23.63 -3.26
N GLY A 265 -8.90 -23.56 -1.96
CA GLY A 265 -7.56 -23.70 -1.45
C GLY A 265 -6.95 -25.08 -1.77
N HIS A 266 -5.63 -25.08 -1.96
CA HIS A 266 -4.90 -26.22 -2.54
C HIS A 266 -4.46 -27.27 -1.50
N GLY A 267 -4.48 -26.93 -0.21
CA GLY A 267 -3.95 -27.77 0.86
C GLY A 267 -4.61 -27.59 2.23
N LEU A 268 -4.27 -28.48 3.15
CA LEU A 268 -4.77 -28.48 4.54
C LEU A 268 -4.31 -27.24 5.30
N GLY A 269 -5.27 -26.43 5.75
CA GLY A 269 -4.99 -25.24 6.55
C GLY A 269 -4.38 -24.07 5.79
N ASP A 270 -4.46 -24.08 4.45
CA ASP A 270 -3.93 -23.02 3.57
C ASP A 270 -4.49 -21.64 3.90
N GLN A 271 -5.74 -21.60 4.39
CA GLN A 271 -6.47 -20.35 4.63
C GLN A 271 -6.62 -19.48 3.38
N PHE A 272 -6.85 -20.12 2.23
CA PHE A 272 -7.03 -19.45 0.95
C PHE A 272 -8.27 -18.54 0.96
N GLY A 273 -8.14 -17.31 0.49
CA GLY A 273 -9.17 -16.28 0.61
C GLY A 273 -9.01 -15.40 1.88
N TRP A 274 -7.81 -15.37 2.46
CA TRP A 274 -7.52 -14.51 3.61
C TRP A 274 -7.50 -13.02 3.22
N ALA A 275 -6.85 -12.71 2.11
CA ALA A 275 -6.86 -11.41 1.44
C ALA A 275 -7.03 -11.64 -0.07
N ALA A 276 -7.59 -10.65 -0.77
CA ALA A 276 -7.78 -10.68 -2.21
C ALA A 276 -7.92 -9.25 -2.74
N GLY A 277 -7.67 -9.04 -4.03
CA GLY A 277 -7.81 -7.73 -4.67
C GLY A 277 -7.50 -7.77 -6.16
N SER A 278 -7.90 -6.70 -6.85
CA SER A 278 -7.60 -6.46 -8.26
C SER A 278 -6.12 -6.16 -8.49
N MET A 279 -5.59 -6.55 -9.64
CA MET A 279 -4.24 -6.29 -10.12
C MET A 279 -4.22 -5.51 -11.45
N GLY A 280 -5.36 -4.90 -11.83
CA GLY A 280 -5.46 -4.27 -13.16
C GLY A 280 -5.33 -5.28 -14.30
N ASP A 281 -5.20 -4.81 -15.55
CA ASP A 281 -5.07 -5.68 -16.74
C ASP A 281 -3.60 -6.02 -17.02
N LEU A 282 -3.05 -6.97 -16.25
CA LEU A 282 -1.67 -7.42 -16.38
C LEU A 282 -1.39 -8.10 -17.72
N THR A 283 -2.41 -8.73 -18.32
CA THR A 283 -2.28 -9.50 -19.57
C THR A 283 -2.52 -8.69 -20.83
N GLY A 284 -3.00 -7.45 -20.70
CA GLY A 284 -3.33 -6.55 -21.82
C GLY A 284 -4.52 -7.04 -22.64
N ASP A 285 -5.44 -7.80 -22.04
CA ASP A 285 -6.59 -8.40 -22.71
C ASP A 285 -7.93 -7.69 -22.44
N GLY A 286 -7.86 -6.58 -21.68
CA GLY A 286 -8.96 -5.68 -21.35
C GLY A 286 -9.78 -6.15 -20.16
N ARG A 287 -9.28 -7.09 -19.34
CA ARG A 287 -9.94 -7.60 -18.13
C ARG A 287 -8.95 -7.56 -16.98
N SER A 288 -9.45 -7.23 -15.79
CA SER A 288 -8.60 -7.19 -14.61
C SER A 288 -8.19 -8.60 -14.16
N GLU A 289 -6.90 -8.78 -13.91
CA GLU A 289 -6.36 -9.85 -13.09
C GLU A 289 -6.63 -9.58 -11.60
N PHE A 290 -6.52 -10.62 -10.79
CA PHE A 290 -6.73 -10.49 -9.35
C PHE A 290 -5.86 -11.48 -8.57
N PHE A 291 -5.58 -11.16 -7.30
CA PHE A 291 -4.83 -12.01 -6.39
C PHE A 291 -5.73 -12.64 -5.33
N VAL A 292 -5.28 -13.78 -4.79
CA VAL A 292 -5.83 -14.38 -3.57
C VAL A 292 -4.71 -14.90 -2.69
N ALA A 293 -4.73 -14.52 -1.42
CA ALA A 293 -3.73 -14.90 -0.43
C ALA A 293 -4.15 -16.11 0.42
N ALA A 294 -3.15 -16.89 0.83
CA ALA A 294 -3.25 -18.09 1.64
C ALA A 294 -2.07 -18.15 2.64
N PRO A 295 -2.09 -17.36 3.72
CA PRO A 295 -0.97 -17.25 4.67
C PRO A 295 -0.69 -18.56 5.43
N GLY A 296 -1.65 -19.48 5.47
CA GLY A 296 -1.50 -20.80 6.09
C GLY A 296 -0.84 -21.85 5.19
N ALA A 297 -0.61 -21.51 3.90
CA ALA A 297 -0.09 -22.44 2.91
C ALA A 297 1.29 -23.00 3.31
N ARG A 298 1.53 -24.25 2.88
CA ARG A 298 2.65 -25.06 3.40
C ARG A 298 3.66 -25.51 2.36
N ASP A 299 3.65 -24.89 1.19
CA ASP A 299 4.42 -25.31 0.01
C ASP A 299 5.93 -25.39 0.29
N THR A 300 6.46 -24.43 1.05
CA THR A 300 7.90 -24.27 1.36
C THR A 300 8.23 -24.48 2.85
N GLY A 301 7.23 -24.68 3.70
CA GLY A 301 7.38 -24.79 5.15
C GLY A 301 6.05 -24.69 5.88
N PHE A 302 6.00 -25.00 7.17
CA PHE A 302 4.76 -24.87 7.93
C PHE A 302 4.33 -23.40 8.01
N GLN A 303 3.12 -23.06 7.53
CA GLN A 303 2.60 -21.68 7.50
C GLN A 303 3.60 -20.71 6.85
N ALA A 304 4.23 -21.13 5.76
CA ALA A 304 5.09 -20.24 4.98
C ALA A 304 4.24 -19.18 4.26
N GLY A 305 3.04 -19.55 3.82
CA GLY A 305 2.14 -18.67 3.10
C GLY A 305 2.38 -18.64 1.60
N ARG A 306 1.34 -18.28 0.86
CA ARG A 306 1.33 -18.18 -0.61
C ARG A 306 0.37 -17.06 -1.03
N VAL A 307 0.68 -16.40 -2.15
CA VAL A 307 -0.26 -15.53 -2.88
C VAL A 307 -0.33 -16.01 -4.32
N ASP A 308 -1.54 -16.17 -4.84
CA ASP A 308 -1.81 -16.67 -6.19
C ASP A 308 -2.42 -15.56 -7.05
N ILE A 309 -1.88 -15.33 -8.26
CA ILE A 309 -2.40 -14.36 -9.24
C ILE A 309 -3.18 -15.11 -10.32
N TYR A 310 -4.40 -14.65 -10.62
CA TYR A 310 -5.32 -15.29 -11.55
C TYR A 310 -5.69 -14.35 -12.70
N SER A 311 -5.79 -14.92 -13.90
CA SER A 311 -6.37 -14.25 -15.07
C SER A 311 -7.85 -13.93 -14.84
N GLY A 312 -8.27 -12.69 -15.07
CA GLY A 312 -9.68 -12.30 -15.01
C GLY A 312 -10.53 -13.02 -16.06
N ARG A 313 -9.96 -13.20 -17.25
CA ARG A 313 -10.65 -13.84 -18.39
C ARG A 313 -10.92 -15.32 -18.20
N THR A 314 -9.93 -16.06 -17.71
CA THR A 314 -9.98 -17.54 -17.70
C THR A 314 -10.08 -18.13 -16.31
N PHE A 315 -9.83 -17.34 -15.27
CA PHE A 315 -9.62 -17.79 -13.89
C PHE A 315 -8.49 -18.83 -13.76
N ALA A 316 -7.59 -18.88 -14.74
CA ALA A 316 -6.39 -19.70 -14.66
C ALA A 316 -5.34 -19.00 -13.80
N LEU A 317 -4.63 -19.78 -13.00
CA LEU A 317 -3.45 -19.31 -12.26
C LEU A 317 -2.39 -18.83 -13.27
N LEU A 318 -1.94 -17.60 -13.14
CA LEU A 318 -0.83 -17.03 -13.91
C LEU A 318 0.49 -17.40 -13.24
N PHE A 319 0.67 -17.02 -11.97
CA PHE A 319 1.83 -17.35 -11.16
C PHE A 319 1.52 -17.25 -9.65
N SER A 320 2.46 -17.72 -8.83
CA SER A 320 2.34 -17.74 -7.37
C SER A 320 3.61 -17.23 -6.70
N PHE A 321 3.43 -16.55 -5.58
CA PHE A 321 4.48 -16.15 -4.65
C PHE A 321 4.44 -17.05 -3.43
N TYR A 322 5.61 -17.39 -2.88
CA TYR A 322 5.71 -18.27 -1.72
C TYR A 322 6.52 -17.61 -0.63
N GLY A 323 6.10 -17.80 0.62
CA GLY A 323 6.98 -17.56 1.75
C GLY A 323 8.23 -18.42 1.66
N THR A 324 9.35 -17.92 2.17
CA THR A 324 10.66 -18.57 1.99
C THR A 324 11.04 -19.48 3.17
N THR A 325 10.35 -19.36 4.30
CA THR A 325 10.62 -20.13 5.53
C THR A 325 9.34 -20.53 6.27
N SER A 326 9.44 -21.48 7.21
CA SER A 326 8.30 -21.77 8.11
C SER A 326 7.96 -20.56 8.98
N TYR A 327 6.68 -20.32 9.20
CA TYR A 327 6.13 -19.14 9.88
C TYR A 327 6.49 -17.81 9.20
N ASP A 328 6.75 -17.81 7.89
CA ASP A 328 6.86 -16.55 7.14
C ASP A 328 5.47 -15.88 7.07
N THR A 329 4.40 -16.65 6.89
CA THR A 329 3.01 -16.16 6.74
C THR A 329 2.84 -15.14 5.62
N LEU A 330 3.55 -15.31 4.51
CA LEU A 330 3.41 -14.47 3.32
C LEU A 330 1.94 -14.43 2.86
N GLY A 331 1.43 -13.23 2.63
CA GLY A 331 0.03 -13.00 2.27
C GLY A 331 -0.91 -12.84 3.46
N TYR A 332 -0.38 -12.58 4.67
CA TYR A 332 -1.23 -12.20 5.80
C TYR A 332 -1.90 -10.84 5.55
N ALA A 333 -1.14 -9.91 5.00
CA ALA A 333 -1.63 -8.69 4.37
C ALA A 333 -1.12 -8.68 2.92
N ALA A 334 -1.94 -8.21 1.99
CA ALA A 334 -1.58 -8.09 0.59
C ALA A 334 -2.46 -7.04 -0.07
N ALA A 335 -1.88 -6.23 -0.95
CA ALA A 335 -2.58 -5.17 -1.67
C ALA A 335 -1.91 -4.92 -3.02
N ASN A 336 -2.66 -4.31 -3.94
CA ASN A 336 -2.11 -3.76 -5.16
C ASN A 336 -1.16 -2.60 -4.78
N ALA A 337 0.06 -2.62 -5.32
CA ALA A 337 1.11 -1.64 -5.04
C ALA A 337 1.16 -0.51 -6.08
N GLY A 338 0.28 -0.53 -7.08
CA GLY A 338 0.39 0.31 -8.26
C GLY A 338 1.59 -0.06 -9.12
N ASP A 339 1.95 0.76 -10.09
CA ASP A 339 3.13 0.58 -10.94
C ASP A 339 4.41 1.00 -10.18
N PHE A 340 4.86 0.13 -9.28
CA PHE A 340 5.96 0.41 -8.34
C PHE A 340 7.32 0.51 -9.06
N ASN A 341 7.48 -0.18 -10.20
CA ASN A 341 8.71 -0.19 -10.98
C ASN A 341 8.65 0.62 -12.29
N GLY A 342 7.50 1.22 -12.63
CA GLY A 342 7.31 2.05 -13.82
C GLY A 342 7.27 1.28 -15.13
N ASP A 343 6.93 -0.02 -15.11
CA ASP A 343 6.84 -0.86 -16.31
C ASP A 343 5.46 -0.79 -17.00
N GLY A 344 4.50 -0.11 -16.38
CA GLY A 344 3.16 0.14 -16.87
C GLY A 344 2.14 -0.92 -16.45
N LEU A 345 2.50 -1.86 -15.58
CA LEU A 345 1.62 -2.87 -15.01
C LEU A 345 1.61 -2.77 -13.48
N ASP A 346 0.45 -2.97 -12.86
CA ASP A 346 0.34 -2.92 -11.40
C ASP A 346 1.15 -4.06 -10.73
N ASP A 347 1.82 -3.73 -9.65
CA ASP A 347 2.61 -4.61 -8.81
C ASP A 347 1.84 -4.99 -7.52
N ILE A 348 2.40 -5.89 -6.72
CA ILE A 348 1.77 -6.35 -5.48
C ILE A 348 2.69 -6.22 -4.29
N VAL A 349 2.19 -5.61 -3.21
CA VAL A 349 2.85 -5.59 -1.91
C VAL A 349 2.28 -6.68 -1.01
N VAL A 350 3.15 -7.43 -0.33
CA VAL A 350 2.77 -8.53 0.56
C VAL A 350 3.49 -8.45 1.90
N GLY A 351 2.71 -8.56 2.97
CA GLY A 351 3.15 -8.57 4.36
C GLY A 351 3.28 -9.99 4.94
N ALA A 352 4.29 -10.17 5.78
CA ALA A 352 4.67 -11.44 6.38
C ALA A 352 5.17 -11.22 7.82
N TRP A 353 4.27 -10.79 8.71
CA TRP A 353 4.62 -10.30 10.05
C TRP A 353 5.27 -11.33 10.98
N GLN A 354 5.08 -12.63 10.75
CA GLN A 354 5.70 -13.68 11.56
C GLN A 354 7.11 -14.05 11.12
N ASN A 355 7.61 -13.46 10.03
CA ASN A 355 8.93 -13.77 9.50
C ASN A 355 10.03 -13.67 10.58
N ASN A 356 10.93 -14.66 10.58
CA ASN A 356 11.97 -14.85 11.59
C ASN A 356 13.40 -14.73 11.02
N THR A 357 13.56 -14.18 9.81
CA THR A 357 14.84 -14.21 9.08
C THR A 357 15.93 -13.43 9.80
N ILE A 358 15.59 -12.23 10.30
CA ILE A 358 16.52 -11.34 11.00
C ILE A 358 16.42 -11.54 12.52
N ALA A 359 15.20 -11.58 13.06
CA ALA A 359 14.91 -11.86 14.47
C ALA A 359 13.52 -12.49 14.61
N VAL A 360 13.20 -13.04 15.79
CA VAL A 360 11.90 -13.69 16.02
C VAL A 360 10.77 -12.68 15.80
N GLN A 361 9.86 -12.97 14.86
CA GLN A 361 8.74 -12.11 14.48
C GLN A 361 9.17 -10.67 14.15
N CYS A 362 10.34 -10.50 13.53
CA CYS A 362 10.73 -9.18 13.02
C CYS A 362 9.79 -8.72 11.92
N GLY A 363 9.15 -9.66 11.21
CA GLY A 363 8.29 -9.36 10.09
C GLY A 363 9.07 -9.00 8.84
N HIS A 364 8.34 -8.96 7.72
CA HIS A 364 8.89 -8.77 6.39
C HIS A 364 7.82 -8.23 5.43
N VAL A 365 8.25 -7.33 4.54
CA VAL A 365 7.45 -6.77 3.44
C VAL A 365 8.19 -7.05 2.14
N ARG A 366 7.45 -7.46 1.12
CA ARG A 366 7.94 -7.67 -0.24
C ARG A 366 7.05 -6.93 -1.23
N VAL A 367 7.64 -6.35 -2.27
CA VAL A 367 6.91 -5.96 -3.49
C VAL A 367 7.33 -6.91 -4.60
N HIS A 368 6.37 -7.42 -5.35
CA HIS A 368 6.60 -8.29 -6.48
C HIS A 368 6.00 -7.71 -7.76
N SER A 369 6.70 -7.85 -8.88
CA SER A 369 6.24 -7.34 -10.16
C SER A 369 4.98 -8.05 -10.63
N GLY A 370 3.98 -7.30 -11.12
CA GLY A 370 2.81 -7.86 -11.78
C GLY A 370 3.12 -8.50 -13.14
N ALA A 371 4.19 -8.08 -13.80
CA ALA A 371 4.57 -8.55 -15.12
C ALA A 371 5.03 -10.02 -15.12
N ASP A 372 5.85 -10.40 -14.15
CA ASP A 372 6.51 -11.71 -14.10
C ASP A 372 6.70 -12.32 -12.71
N GLY A 373 6.30 -11.61 -11.65
CA GLY A 373 6.44 -12.03 -10.27
C GLY A 373 7.87 -11.89 -9.69
N SER A 374 8.77 -11.20 -10.39
CA SER A 374 10.10 -10.88 -9.85
C SER A 374 9.99 -10.04 -8.57
N LEU A 375 11.00 -10.14 -7.70
CA LEU A 375 11.02 -9.42 -6.41
C LEU A 375 11.61 -8.03 -6.64
N LEU A 376 10.82 -6.99 -6.39
CA LEU A 376 11.17 -5.58 -6.56
C LEU A 376 11.69 -4.96 -5.25
N LEU A 377 11.09 -5.32 -4.11
CA LEU A 377 11.45 -4.82 -2.79
C LEU A 377 11.50 -5.94 -1.76
N SER A 378 12.45 -5.87 -0.82
CA SER A 378 12.51 -6.77 0.35
C SER A 378 12.98 -6.01 1.59
N ALA A 379 12.08 -5.82 2.55
CA ALA A 379 12.35 -5.06 3.77
C ALA A 379 11.94 -5.85 5.03
N TYR A 380 12.85 -5.95 6.00
CA TYR A 380 12.64 -6.67 7.27
C TYR A 380 12.49 -5.69 8.43
N GLY A 381 11.72 -6.07 9.46
CA GLY A 381 11.80 -5.38 10.75
C GLY A 381 13.18 -5.55 11.38
N ALA A 382 13.61 -4.58 12.18
CA ALA A 382 14.96 -4.50 12.69
C ALA A 382 15.18 -5.34 13.95
N GLN A 383 14.13 -5.52 14.76
CA GLN A 383 14.18 -6.16 16.07
C GLN A 383 13.14 -7.29 16.20
N ALA A 384 13.31 -8.09 17.25
CA ALA A 384 12.37 -9.16 17.55
C ALA A 384 11.03 -8.57 17.99
N GLY A 385 9.94 -9.00 17.37
CA GLY A 385 8.59 -8.54 17.71
C GLY A 385 8.12 -7.29 16.97
N ASP A 386 8.95 -6.66 16.11
CA ASP A 386 8.53 -5.48 15.33
C ASP A 386 7.30 -5.75 14.46
N ARG A 387 7.19 -6.96 13.90
CA ARG A 387 6.08 -7.41 13.05
C ARG A 387 5.85 -6.53 11.81
N LEU A 388 6.91 -6.07 11.16
CA LEU A 388 6.80 -5.36 9.88
C LEU A 388 5.99 -6.19 8.87
N GLY A 389 5.09 -5.53 8.13
CA GLY A 389 4.17 -6.19 7.21
C GLY A 389 2.97 -6.81 7.90
N PHE A 390 2.61 -6.33 9.10
CA PHE A 390 1.34 -6.65 9.73
C PHE A 390 0.17 -6.08 8.92
N ALA A 391 0.34 -4.85 8.42
CA ALA A 391 -0.51 -4.22 7.43
C ALA A 391 0.37 -3.67 6.30
N VAL A 392 -0.12 -3.74 5.07
CA VAL A 392 0.49 -3.15 3.87
C VAL A 392 -0.61 -2.62 2.96
N ASP A 393 -0.32 -1.55 2.22
CA ASP A 393 -1.16 -1.08 1.11
C ASP A 393 -0.31 -0.37 0.05
N GLY A 394 -0.86 -0.21 -1.16
CA GLY A 394 -0.35 0.78 -2.12
C GLY A 394 -0.64 2.18 -1.59
N ALA A 395 0.36 3.06 -1.60
CA ALA A 395 0.21 4.44 -1.17
C ALA A 395 -0.13 5.40 -2.33
N GLY A 396 0.01 4.92 -3.59
CA GLY A 396 0.00 5.76 -4.79
C GLY A 396 1.33 6.51 -4.96
N ASP A 397 1.43 7.38 -5.96
CA ASP A 397 2.59 8.26 -6.15
C ASP A 397 2.61 9.39 -5.11
N VAL A 398 3.21 9.12 -3.95
CA VAL A 398 3.20 10.00 -2.78
C VAL A 398 4.16 11.17 -2.97
N ASP A 399 5.23 11.03 -3.76
CA ASP A 399 6.21 12.10 -3.99
C ASP A 399 6.24 12.68 -5.42
N ALA A 400 5.24 12.34 -6.22
CA ALA A 400 4.98 12.81 -7.59
C ALA A 400 6.16 12.55 -8.54
N ASP A 401 6.86 11.43 -8.37
CA ASP A 401 7.95 11.02 -9.25
C ASP A 401 7.51 10.16 -10.45
N GLY A 402 6.21 9.83 -10.48
CA GLY A 402 5.56 9.08 -11.54
C GLY A 402 5.58 7.56 -11.33
N LEU A 403 6.01 7.09 -10.15
CA LEU A 403 5.97 5.69 -9.72
C LEU A 403 5.06 5.58 -8.51
N ASP A 404 4.36 4.46 -8.37
CA ASP A 404 3.55 4.24 -7.18
C ASP A 404 4.43 3.78 -6.00
N ASP A 405 4.09 4.25 -4.80
CA ASP A 405 4.74 3.93 -3.54
C ASP A 405 3.92 2.92 -2.74
N ILE A 406 4.53 2.37 -1.68
CA ILE A 406 3.84 1.45 -0.76
C ILE A 406 4.02 1.88 0.69
N ILE A 407 3.02 1.59 1.51
CA ILE A 407 3.06 1.82 2.95
C ILE A 407 3.00 0.50 3.71
N ALA A 408 3.79 0.38 4.78
CA ALA A 408 3.76 -0.79 5.65
C ALA A 408 3.74 -0.42 7.14
N GLY A 409 2.97 -1.19 7.90
CA GLY A 409 2.84 -1.09 9.33
C GLY A 409 3.64 -2.15 10.09
N ALA A 410 4.19 -1.75 11.23
CA ALA A 410 4.87 -2.59 12.21
C ALA A 410 4.39 -2.18 13.62
N PRO A 411 3.19 -2.63 14.05
CA PRO A 411 2.49 -2.06 15.20
C PRO A 411 3.15 -2.34 16.55
N LEU A 412 4.15 -3.22 16.61
CA LEU A 412 4.80 -3.61 17.86
C LEU A 412 6.28 -3.21 17.92
N THR A 413 6.71 -2.25 17.09
CA THR A 413 8.07 -1.72 17.24
C THR A 413 8.23 -1.01 18.58
N ASP A 414 9.43 -1.17 19.16
CA ASP A 414 9.81 -0.54 20.42
C ASP A 414 10.62 0.77 20.22
N ARG A 415 10.62 1.32 19.01
CA ARG A 415 11.55 2.37 18.57
C ARG A 415 11.45 3.65 19.38
N ALA A 416 10.23 4.11 19.67
CA ALA A 416 9.97 5.30 20.49
C ALA A 416 9.54 4.94 21.93
N GLY A 417 9.53 3.66 22.29
CA GLY A 417 8.99 3.12 23.53
C GLY A 417 8.23 1.80 23.31
N SER A 418 7.92 1.10 24.40
CA SER A 418 7.28 -0.23 24.34
C SER A 418 6.03 -0.23 23.47
N ASP A 419 5.98 -1.09 22.46
CA ASP A 419 4.89 -1.25 21.48
C ASP A 419 4.35 0.09 20.96
N THR A 420 5.24 1.05 20.67
CA THR A 420 4.86 2.33 20.07
C THR A 420 4.34 2.13 18.65
N GLY A 421 4.95 1.20 17.91
CA GLY A 421 4.60 0.89 16.54
C GLY A 421 5.16 1.92 15.55
N THR A 422 5.37 1.50 14.30
CA THR A 422 5.79 2.36 13.21
C THR A 422 4.97 2.15 11.95
N ALA A 423 4.89 3.19 11.12
CA ALA A 423 4.46 3.10 9.72
C ALA A 423 5.52 3.71 8.82
N THR A 424 5.81 3.04 7.70
CA THR A 424 6.89 3.41 6.78
C THR A 424 6.37 3.44 5.35
N VAL A 425 6.59 4.55 4.65
CA VAL A 425 6.33 4.70 3.21
C VAL A 425 7.63 4.44 2.46
N PHE A 426 7.61 3.45 1.57
CA PHE A 426 8.75 3.08 0.75
C PHE A 426 8.51 3.57 -0.68
N ALA A 427 9.51 4.26 -1.22
CA ALA A 427 9.41 4.85 -2.54
C ALA A 427 9.39 3.76 -3.63
N GLY A 428 8.55 3.94 -4.65
CA GLY A 428 8.65 3.27 -5.95
C GLY A 428 10.02 3.47 -6.57
N CYS A 429 10.43 2.53 -7.43
CA CYS A 429 11.73 2.61 -8.04
C CYS A 429 11.82 1.82 -9.34
N THR A 430 12.24 2.49 -10.41
CA THR A 430 12.60 1.82 -11.67
C THR A 430 13.90 1.01 -11.52
N ASP A 431 14.13 0.02 -12.39
CA ASP A 431 15.44 -0.62 -12.56
C ASP A 431 16.52 0.32 -13.14
N GLU A 432 16.18 1.59 -13.39
CA GLU A 432 17.07 2.62 -13.95
C GLU A 432 17.33 3.77 -12.96
N LEU A 433 18.56 4.26 -12.91
CA LEU A 433 18.99 5.44 -12.16
C LEU A 433 18.11 6.67 -12.48
N GLN A 434 17.54 7.31 -11.46
CA GLN A 434 16.68 8.49 -11.60
C GLN A 434 17.29 9.76 -10.98
N ILE A 435 16.81 10.92 -11.45
CA ILE A 435 16.97 12.21 -10.76
C ILE A 435 15.61 12.60 -10.18
N ALA A 436 15.56 12.75 -8.86
CA ALA A 436 14.38 13.21 -8.12
C ALA A 436 14.65 14.53 -7.38
N GLY A 437 13.58 15.25 -7.06
CA GLY A 437 13.56 16.34 -6.08
C GLY A 437 14.33 17.61 -6.46
N LEU A 438 13.71 18.47 -7.27
CA LEU A 438 14.15 19.87 -7.47
C LEU A 438 13.00 20.87 -7.29
N ASP A 439 12.03 20.62 -6.39
CA ASP A 439 10.85 21.50 -6.27
C ASP A 439 10.69 22.25 -4.94
N PRO A 440 10.50 23.59 -4.98
CA PRO A 440 11.00 24.48 -6.00
C PRO A 440 12.45 24.76 -5.67
N GLY A 441 13.33 24.11 -6.40
CA GLY A 441 14.71 24.52 -6.47
C GLY A 441 14.76 25.99 -6.88
N LEU A 442 15.33 26.86 -6.04
CA LEU A 442 15.38 28.30 -6.31
C LEU A 442 16.74 28.72 -6.84
N ALA A 443 16.73 29.63 -7.81
CA ALA A 443 17.95 30.32 -8.20
C ALA A 443 18.46 31.18 -7.04
N GLY A 444 19.77 31.16 -6.80
CA GLY A 444 20.37 31.90 -5.69
C GLY A 444 20.26 31.22 -4.33
N THR A 445 19.76 29.99 -4.25
CA THR A 445 19.79 29.15 -3.02
C THR A 445 20.56 27.85 -3.20
N SER A 446 20.93 27.21 -2.08
CA SER A 446 21.45 25.85 -2.13
C SER A 446 20.30 24.91 -2.49
N ASN A 447 20.52 24.12 -3.53
CA ASN A 447 19.60 23.12 -4.03
C ASN A 447 20.19 21.74 -3.76
N VAL A 448 19.32 20.77 -3.59
CA VAL A 448 19.70 19.35 -3.46
C VAL A 448 19.12 18.66 -4.68
N ILE A 449 19.94 17.91 -5.40
CA ILE A 449 19.49 16.95 -6.41
C ILE A 449 19.54 15.59 -5.75
N ARG A 450 18.41 14.88 -5.71
CA ARG A 450 18.38 13.50 -5.23
C ARG A 450 18.55 12.57 -6.42
N LEU A 451 19.34 11.53 -6.23
CA LEU A 451 19.50 10.39 -7.13
C LEU A 451 18.91 9.19 -6.43
N ARG A 452 18.20 8.37 -7.20
CA ARG A 452 17.50 7.18 -6.72
C ARG A 452 17.64 6.07 -7.73
N CYS A 453 17.34 4.84 -7.34
CA CYS A 453 17.30 3.70 -8.25
C CYS A 453 18.60 3.40 -8.99
N GLY A 454 19.73 3.95 -8.54
CA GLY A 454 21.01 3.63 -9.14
C GLY A 454 21.57 2.34 -8.57
N GLN A 455 22.65 1.85 -9.18
CA GLN A 455 23.28 0.63 -8.69
C GLN A 455 23.81 0.81 -7.25
N PRO A 456 23.44 -0.09 -6.30
CA PRO A 456 23.87 -0.01 -4.92
C PRO A 456 25.38 0.12 -4.74
N ASN A 457 25.80 1.00 -3.84
CA ASN A 457 27.23 1.26 -3.52
C ASN A 457 28.06 1.73 -4.73
N SER A 458 27.43 2.28 -5.77
CA SER A 458 28.11 2.88 -6.92
C SER A 458 28.31 4.39 -6.75
N VAL A 459 28.85 5.05 -7.79
CA VAL A 459 28.98 6.51 -7.84
C VAL A 459 28.32 7.04 -9.09
N ALA A 460 27.31 7.88 -8.90
CA ALA A 460 26.60 8.55 -9.98
C ALA A 460 27.08 10.00 -10.16
N TYR A 461 27.08 10.46 -11.41
CA TYR A 461 27.56 11.76 -11.84
C TYR A 461 26.43 12.52 -12.52
N VAL A 462 26.12 13.71 -12.02
CA VAL A 462 25.09 14.58 -12.59
C VAL A 462 25.69 15.53 -13.59
N TYR A 463 25.07 15.61 -14.76
CA TYR A 463 25.42 16.52 -15.83
C TYR A 463 24.24 17.43 -16.15
N PHE A 464 24.54 18.64 -16.61
CA PHE A 464 23.52 19.59 -17.05
C PHE A 464 23.82 20.18 -18.43
N SER A 465 22.76 20.69 -19.07
CA SER A 465 22.84 21.56 -20.24
C SER A 465 21.66 22.54 -20.27
N LEU A 466 21.80 23.61 -21.04
CA LEU A 466 20.72 24.55 -21.34
C LEU A 466 20.02 24.23 -22.68
N ARG A 467 20.47 23.19 -23.39
CA ARG A 467 19.93 22.79 -24.69
C ARG A 467 19.91 21.27 -24.82
N PRO A 468 18.86 20.70 -25.43
CA PRO A 468 18.84 19.28 -25.74
C PRO A 468 19.90 18.98 -26.79
N GLY A 469 20.44 17.76 -26.76
CA GLY A 469 21.44 17.30 -27.72
C GLY A 469 21.56 15.79 -27.71
N ARG A 470 22.50 15.25 -28.48
CA ARG A 470 22.81 13.82 -28.46
C ARG A 470 24.32 13.65 -28.44
N VAL A 471 24.88 13.30 -27.28
CA VAL A 471 26.34 13.18 -27.08
C VAL A 471 26.66 11.78 -26.55
N PRO A 472 27.55 11.01 -27.20
CA PRO A 472 27.91 9.67 -26.75
C PRO A 472 28.55 9.72 -25.36
N VAL A 473 28.22 8.73 -24.52
CA VAL A 473 28.83 8.58 -23.20
C VAL A 473 30.17 7.87 -23.36
N SER A 474 31.23 8.50 -22.85
CA SER A 474 32.57 7.91 -22.92
C SER A 474 32.64 6.66 -22.06
N GLY A 475 33.04 5.53 -22.64
CA GLY A 475 33.17 4.24 -21.94
C GLY A 475 31.93 3.35 -22.00
N CYS A 476 30.80 3.87 -22.49
CA CYS A 476 29.52 3.14 -22.57
C CYS A 476 29.01 3.08 -24.02
N PRO A 477 29.38 2.04 -24.79
CA PRO A 477 28.98 1.91 -26.19
C PRO A 477 27.45 1.89 -26.34
N GLY A 478 26.93 2.71 -27.25
CA GLY A 478 25.49 2.76 -27.55
C GLY A 478 24.69 3.71 -26.63
N LEU A 479 25.29 4.20 -25.54
CA LEU A 479 24.65 5.14 -24.61
C LEU A 479 24.92 6.59 -25.02
N PHE A 480 23.88 7.43 -24.97
CA PHE A 480 23.96 8.84 -25.36
C PHE A 480 23.26 9.74 -24.35
N PHE A 481 23.94 10.77 -23.88
CA PHE A 481 23.29 11.90 -23.24
C PHE A 481 22.29 12.54 -24.21
N ARG A 482 21.11 12.91 -23.69
CA ARG A 482 20.12 13.80 -24.32
C ARG A 482 20.43 15.29 -24.09
N LEU A 483 21.64 15.59 -23.63
CA LEU A 483 22.17 16.93 -23.35
C LEU A 483 23.12 17.39 -24.45
N ASN A 484 23.05 18.66 -24.86
CA ASN A 484 24.06 19.25 -25.74
C ASN A 484 25.25 19.77 -24.93
N GLN A 485 26.47 19.37 -25.30
CA GLN A 485 27.70 19.73 -24.56
C GLN A 485 27.55 19.54 -23.02
N PRO A 486 27.30 18.30 -22.55
CA PRO A 486 27.04 18.03 -21.14
C PRO A 486 28.14 18.59 -20.26
N ARG A 487 27.76 19.33 -19.22
CA ARG A 487 28.69 19.89 -18.24
C ARG A 487 28.51 19.16 -16.92
N PHE A 488 29.62 18.72 -16.33
CA PHE A 488 29.60 18.09 -15.02
C PHE A 488 29.10 19.08 -13.96
N LEU A 489 28.18 18.62 -13.12
CA LEU A 489 27.56 19.40 -12.07
C LEU A 489 28.05 18.96 -10.68
N GLY A 490 28.07 17.65 -10.44
CA GLY A 490 28.47 17.05 -9.17
C GLY A 490 28.31 15.53 -9.19
N SER A 491 28.73 14.86 -8.14
CA SER A 491 28.65 13.40 -8.00
C SER A 491 28.12 13.03 -6.63
N ALA A 492 27.41 11.90 -6.54
CA ALA A 492 26.97 11.31 -5.30
C ALA A 492 27.48 9.86 -5.21
N ASN A 493 27.95 9.47 -4.02
CA ASN A 493 28.07 8.05 -3.71
C ASN A 493 26.65 7.56 -3.45
N LEU A 494 26.26 6.53 -4.17
CA LEU A 494 25.00 5.85 -3.93
C LEU A 494 25.20 4.92 -2.74
N ASP A 495 24.27 4.98 -1.80
CA ASP A 495 24.28 4.11 -0.64
C ASP A 495 23.85 2.68 -1.01
N ALA A 496 23.62 1.85 -0.01
CA ALA A 496 23.11 0.51 -0.25
C ALA A 496 21.76 0.54 -0.99
N ALA A 497 21.02 1.66 -0.97
CA ALA A 497 19.74 1.83 -1.64
C ALA A 497 19.82 2.26 -3.09
N GLY A 498 21.02 2.52 -3.60
CA GLY A 498 21.11 3.20 -4.88
C GLY A 498 20.72 4.68 -4.80
N ALA A 499 20.56 5.22 -3.59
CA ALA A 499 20.16 6.59 -3.34
C ALA A 499 21.39 7.47 -3.02
N GLY A 500 21.36 8.73 -3.44
CA GLY A 500 22.44 9.67 -3.17
C GLY A 500 22.04 11.10 -3.44
N THR A 501 22.76 12.06 -2.86
CA THR A 501 22.43 13.48 -3.02
C THR A 501 23.60 14.29 -3.54
N VAL A 502 23.32 15.20 -4.48
CA VAL A 502 24.24 16.24 -4.93
C VAL A 502 23.71 17.59 -4.47
N THR A 503 24.38 18.19 -3.49
CA THR A 503 24.07 19.55 -3.03
C THR A 503 24.88 20.56 -3.82
N LEU A 504 24.22 21.56 -4.38
CA LEU A 504 24.88 22.62 -5.14
C LEU A 504 24.25 23.99 -4.93
N MET A 505 25.07 25.02 -5.09
CA MET A 505 24.64 26.41 -5.09
C MET A 505 24.18 26.80 -6.50
N VAL A 506 22.87 27.01 -6.70
CA VAL A 506 22.36 27.48 -8.00
C VAL A 506 22.59 28.99 -8.10
N PRO A 507 23.25 29.49 -9.17
CA PRO A 507 23.53 30.91 -9.29
C PRO A 507 22.24 31.71 -9.49
N PRO A 508 22.13 32.95 -8.95
CA PRO A 508 20.95 33.79 -9.16
C PRO A 508 20.58 34.02 -10.63
N GLY A 509 21.57 34.01 -11.53
CA GLY A 509 21.36 34.14 -12.98
C GLY A 509 20.68 32.95 -13.66
N ALA A 510 20.37 31.88 -12.92
CA ALA A 510 19.55 30.77 -13.38
C ALA A 510 18.04 31.08 -13.36
N SER A 511 17.59 32.11 -12.62
CA SER A 511 16.17 32.49 -12.58
C SER A 511 15.62 32.75 -13.98
N GLY A 512 14.42 32.21 -14.24
CA GLY A 512 13.76 32.25 -15.54
C GLY A 512 14.43 31.38 -16.63
N ARG A 513 15.35 30.47 -16.27
CA ARG A 513 15.98 29.54 -17.22
C ARG A 513 15.52 28.11 -16.98
N THR A 514 15.30 27.41 -18.09
CA THR A 514 15.16 25.96 -18.10
C THR A 514 16.54 25.30 -18.18
N VAL A 515 16.77 24.34 -17.29
CA VAL A 515 17.97 23.49 -17.26
C VAL A 515 17.53 22.04 -17.50
N LEU A 516 18.35 21.34 -18.27
CA LEU A 516 18.22 19.91 -18.53
C LEU A 516 19.29 19.18 -17.72
N LEU A 517 18.90 18.11 -17.04
CA LEU A 517 19.75 17.33 -16.15
C LEU A 517 19.70 15.85 -16.54
N GLN A 518 20.82 15.15 -16.42
CA GLN A 518 20.89 13.69 -16.48
C GLN A 518 21.99 13.17 -15.54
N ALA A 519 21.72 12.06 -14.88
CA ALA A 519 22.67 11.33 -14.07
C ALA A 519 23.23 10.16 -14.86
N LEU A 520 24.48 9.81 -14.60
CA LEU A 520 25.20 8.70 -15.21
C LEU A 520 25.86 7.88 -14.09
N ASP A 521 25.66 6.57 -14.10
CA ASP A 521 26.52 5.60 -13.41
C ASP A 521 27.48 4.99 -14.46
N PRO A 522 28.76 5.42 -14.49
CA PRO A 522 29.70 4.95 -15.49
C PRO A 522 30.08 3.46 -15.34
N PRO A 523 30.32 2.91 -14.13
CA PRO A 523 30.60 1.48 -13.96
C PRO A 523 29.56 0.54 -14.59
N HIS A 524 28.27 0.93 -14.57
CA HIS A 524 27.18 0.09 -15.05
C HIS A 524 26.58 0.56 -16.38
N CYS A 525 27.07 1.67 -16.93
CA CYS A 525 26.60 2.26 -18.18
C CYS A 525 25.10 2.55 -18.18
N GLU A 526 24.66 3.13 -17.08
CA GLU A 526 23.26 3.44 -16.81
C GLU A 526 23.07 4.96 -16.79
N LEU A 527 22.00 5.44 -17.41
CA LEU A 527 21.76 6.87 -17.61
C LEU A 527 20.31 7.18 -17.26
N SER A 528 20.12 8.20 -16.43
CA SER A 528 18.76 8.63 -16.08
C SER A 528 17.99 9.18 -17.27
N ALA A 529 16.66 9.19 -17.13
CA ALA A 529 15.79 10.02 -17.94
C ALA A 529 16.24 11.50 -17.93
N LEU A 530 15.84 12.23 -18.96
CA LEU A 530 16.13 13.65 -19.08
C LEU A 530 15.21 14.44 -18.14
N PHE A 531 15.77 14.93 -17.04
CA PHE A 531 15.05 15.76 -16.10
C PHE A 531 15.06 17.23 -16.57
N VAL A 532 13.90 17.88 -16.59
CA VAL A 532 13.73 19.25 -17.09
C VAL A 532 13.21 20.13 -15.97
N HIS A 533 13.99 21.13 -15.58
CA HIS A 533 13.60 22.06 -14.52
C HIS A 533 13.62 23.51 -14.99
N ALA A 534 12.56 24.25 -14.72
CA ALA A 534 12.49 25.68 -14.97
C ALA A 534 12.58 26.43 -13.64
N PHE A 535 13.70 27.13 -13.43
CA PHE A 535 13.84 27.97 -12.25
C PHE A 535 12.88 29.16 -12.32
N PRO A 536 12.06 29.39 -11.27
CA PRO A 536 11.11 30.49 -11.25
C PRO A 536 11.75 31.89 -11.28
#